data_AF-A0A2E3U5W2-F1
#
_entry.id   AF-A0A2E3U5W2-F1
#
_cell.length_a   1.000
_cell.length_b   1.000
_cell.length_c   1.000
_cell.angle_alpha   90.00
_cell.angle_beta   90.00
_cell.angle_gamma   90.00
#
_symmetry.space_group_name_H-M   'P 1'
#
loop_
_entity.id
_entity.type
_entity.pdbx_description
1 polymer ?
#
loop_
_entity_poly.entity_id
_entity_poly.type
_entity_poly.pdbx_seq_one_letter_code
_entity_poly.pdbx_strand_id
1 'polypeptide(L)'
;MGVTSIRLQDDLDKSLADIARKTSRSKNWIINQAIKDYVENQAIEERRWLDTLPALESVESGNSVPAEEVEAWLKSWGRSGEKQFPDR
;
A
#
# COMPACT_ATOMS: atom_id res chain seq x y z
N MET A 1 -0.67 -3.09 -28.39
CA MET A 1 -1.61 -3.49 -27.31
C MET A 1 -1.99 -4.94 -27.54
N GLY A 2 -1.77 -5.81 -26.56
CA GLY A 2 -2.26 -7.19 -26.59
C GLY A 2 -3.75 -7.24 -26.26
N VAL A 3 -4.47 -8.21 -26.83
CA VAL A 3 -5.88 -8.46 -26.49
C VAL A 3 -5.92 -9.75 -25.68
N THR A 4 -6.45 -9.67 -24.47
CA THR A 4 -6.71 -10.83 -23.61
C THR A 4 -8.21 -11.01 -23.49
N SER A 5 -8.71 -12.18 -23.90
CA SER A 5 -10.12 -12.52 -23.68
C SER A 5 -10.31 -13.03 -22.25
N ILE A 6 -11.27 -12.47 -21.53
CA ILE A 6 -11.58 -12.83 -20.14
C ILE A 6 -13.00 -13.39 -20.06
N ARG A 7 -13.19 -14.39 -19.20
CA ARG A 7 -14.53 -14.87 -18.83
C ARG A 7 -14.96 -14.13 -17.56
N LEU A 8 -16.10 -13.45 -17.64
CA LEU A 8 -16.73 -12.80 -16.48
C LEU A 8 -17.88 -13.68 -16.00
N GLN A 9 -18.06 -13.73 -14.68
CA GLN A 9 -19.28 -14.28 -14.10
C GLN A 9 -20.46 -13.33 -14.36
N ASP A 10 -21.67 -13.87 -14.49
CA ASP A 10 -22.85 -13.10 -14.91
C ASP A 10 -23.20 -11.96 -13.93
N ASP A 11 -22.97 -12.17 -12.63
CA ASP A 11 -23.16 -11.17 -11.58
C ASP A 11 -22.15 -10.02 -11.67
N LEU A 12 -20.89 -10.35 -11.98
CA LEU A 12 -19.83 -9.37 -12.18
C LEU A 12 -20.05 -8.56 -13.46
N ASP A 13 -20.50 -9.19 -14.55
CA ASP A 13 -20.77 -8.46 -15.80
C ASP A 13 -21.94 -7.46 -15.65
N LYS A 14 -22.98 -7.83 -14.90
CA LYS A 14 -24.08 -6.92 -14.54
C LYS A 14 -23.58 -5.75 -13.71
N SER A 15 -22.81 -6.03 -12.66
CA SER A 15 -22.23 -4.99 -11.79
C SER A 15 -21.32 -4.05 -12.57
N LEU A 16 -20.50 -4.59 -13.48
CA LEU A 16 -19.63 -3.82 -14.37
C LEU A 16 -20.44 -2.95 -15.35
N ALA A 17 -21.54 -3.47 -15.91
CA ALA A 17 -22.43 -2.70 -16.75
C ALA A 17 -23.06 -1.52 -16.00
N ASP A 18 -23.43 -1.71 -14.74
CA ASP A 18 -24.03 -0.67 -13.91
C ASP A 18 -23.03 0.44 -13.60
N ILE A 19 -21.79 0.09 -13.26
CA ILE A 19 -20.71 1.06 -13.02
C ILE A 19 -20.39 1.80 -14.32
N ALA A 20 -20.30 1.11 -15.45
CA ALA A 20 -20.09 1.71 -16.77
C ALA A 20 -21.15 2.77 -17.09
N ARG A 21 -22.43 2.47 -16.84
CA ARG A 21 -23.53 3.43 -17.03
C ARG A 21 -23.42 4.63 -16.09
N LYS A 22 -23.17 4.40 -14.79
CA LYS A 22 -23.06 5.47 -13.79
C LYS A 22 -21.88 6.41 -14.04
N THR A 23 -20.76 5.87 -14.52
CA THR A 23 -19.52 6.63 -14.72
C THR A 23 -19.34 7.17 -16.14
N SER A 24 -20.25 6.82 -17.06
CA SER A 24 -20.12 7.13 -18.49
C SER A 24 -18.79 6.65 -19.09
N ARG A 25 -18.32 5.48 -18.65
CA ARG A 25 -17.09 4.83 -19.13
C ARG A 25 -17.40 3.49 -19.76
N SER A 26 -16.55 3.04 -20.70
CA SER A 26 -16.71 1.71 -21.28
C SER A 26 -16.31 0.63 -20.28
N LYS A 27 -16.93 -0.56 -20.39
CA LYS A 27 -16.55 -1.74 -19.60
C LYS A 27 -15.04 -2.03 -19.71
N ASN A 28 -14.49 -1.94 -20.92
CA ASN A 28 -13.06 -2.13 -21.18
C ASN A 28 -12.17 -1.11 -20.45
N TRP A 29 -12.59 0.15 -20.36
CA TRP A 29 -11.82 1.16 -19.61
C TRP A 29 -11.77 0.80 -18.12
N ILE A 30 -12.92 0.42 -17.54
CA ILE A 30 -13.01 0.03 -16.13
C ILE A 30 -12.18 -1.23 -15.85
N ILE A 31 -12.26 -2.25 -16.71
CA ILE A 31 -11.46 -3.49 -16.58
C ILE A 31 -9.97 -3.16 -16.57
N ASN A 32 -9.49 -2.35 -17.53
CA ASN A 32 -8.07 -1.98 -17.58
C ASN A 32 -7.65 -1.18 -16.35
N GLN A 33 -8.50 -0.29 -15.85
CA GLN A 33 -8.22 0.47 -14.64
C GLN A 33 -8.13 -0.45 -13.42
N ALA A 34 -9.07 -1.38 -13.25
CA ALA A 34 -9.05 -2.34 -12.15
C ALA A 34 -7.82 -3.25 -12.19
N ILE A 35 -7.41 -3.71 -13.37
CA ILE A 35 -6.18 -4.51 -13.54
C ILE A 35 -4.95 -3.69 -13.17
N LYS A 36 -4.87 -2.44 -13.62
CA LYS A 36 -3.76 -1.53 -13.28
C LYS A 36 -3.67 -1.36 -11.76
N ASP A 37 -4.77 -1.00 -11.11
CA ASP A 37 -4.82 -0.79 -9.67
C ASP A 37 -4.46 -2.07 -8.91
N TYR A 38 -4.93 -3.24 -9.38
CA TYR A 38 -4.57 -4.52 -8.79
C TYR A 38 -3.06 -4.79 -8.87
N VAL A 39 -2.45 -4.62 -10.04
CA VAL A 39 -1.00 -4.87 -10.23
C VAL A 39 -0.16 -3.91 -9.40
N GLU A 40 -0.52 -2.63 -9.37
CA GLU A 40 0.18 -1.63 -8.55
C GLU A 40 0.09 -1.96 -7.05
N ASN A 41 -1.10 -2.38 -6.59
CA ASN A 41 -1.28 -2.78 -5.20
C ASN A 41 -0.49 -4.05 -4.85
N GLN A 42 -0.46 -5.07 -5.73
CA GLN A 42 0.35 -6.27 -5.50
C GLN A 42 1.84 -5.94 -5.33
N ALA A 43 2.38 -5.05 -6.16
CA ALA A 43 3.77 -4.62 -6.05
C ALA A 43 4.06 -3.87 -4.73
N ILE A 44 3.11 -3.05 -4.26
CA ILE A 44 3.22 -2.36 -2.96
C ILE A 44 3.20 -3.37 -1.81
N GLU A 45 2.27 -4.32 -1.82
CA GLU A 45 2.14 -5.33 -0.77
C GLU A 45 3.38 -6.24 -0.71
N GLU A 46 3.91 -6.66 -1.86
CA GLU A 46 5.15 -7.43 -1.92
C GLU A 46 6.33 -6.65 -1.35
N ARG A 47 6.47 -5.37 -1.72
CA ARG A 47 7.51 -4.51 -1.13
C ARG A 47 7.36 -4.39 0.38
N ARG A 48 6.16 -4.09 0.87
CA ARG A 48 5.89 -3.98 2.32
C ARG A 48 6.22 -5.27 3.05
N TRP A 49 5.88 -6.42 2.48
CA TRP A 49 6.21 -7.72 3.04
C TRP A 49 7.73 -7.91 3.15
N LEU A 50 8.45 -7.66 2.06
CA LEU A 50 9.91 -7.78 2.03
C LEU A 50 10.61 -6.80 2.97
N ASP A 51 10.06 -5.60 3.17
CA ASP A 51 10.57 -4.61 4.13
C ASP A 51 10.25 -4.99 5.59
N THR A 52 9.13 -5.69 5.83
CA THR A 52 8.69 -6.09 7.18
C THR A 52 9.55 -7.22 7.75
N LEU A 53 9.95 -8.19 6.92
CA LEU A 53 10.79 -9.31 7.36
C LEU A 53 12.11 -8.87 8.07
N PRO A 54 12.95 -8.01 7.49
CA PRO A 54 14.16 -7.54 8.17
C PRO A 54 13.86 -6.62 9.35
N ALA A 55 12.73 -5.89 9.33
CA ALA A 55 12.31 -5.10 10.49
C ALA A 55 11.96 -6.00 11.68
N LEU A 56 11.29 -7.15 11.45
CA LEU A 56 11.01 -8.14 12.49
C LEU A 56 12.31 -8.77 13.02
N GLU A 57 13.23 -9.16 12.14
CA GLU A 57 14.54 -9.69 12.54
C GLU A 57 15.35 -8.67 13.38
N SER A 58 15.30 -7.38 13.03
CA SER A 58 15.90 -6.31 13.81
C SER A 58 15.33 -6.25 15.24
N VAL A 59 14.02 -6.39 15.39
CA VAL A 59 13.37 -6.38 16.72
C VAL A 59 13.73 -7.64 17.50
N GLU A 60 13.70 -8.82 16.88
CA GLU A 60 14.06 -10.09 17.52
C GLU A 60 15.52 -10.13 17.99
N SER A 61 16.42 -9.49 17.24
CA SER A 61 17.84 -9.34 17.62
C SER A 61 18.09 -8.28 18.70
N GLY A 62 17.04 -7.63 19.21
CA GLY A 62 17.13 -6.63 20.28
C GLY A 62 17.54 -5.23 19.80
N ASN A 63 17.60 -4.99 18.49
CA ASN A 63 17.89 -3.67 17.91
C ASN A 63 16.62 -2.79 17.93
N SER A 64 16.17 -2.48 19.14
CA SER A 64 14.96 -1.70 19.42
C SER A 64 15.27 -0.55 20.37
N VAL A 65 14.65 0.60 20.14
CA VAL A 65 14.79 1.80 20.97
C VAL A 65 13.65 1.86 22.00
N PRO A 66 13.90 2.25 23.25
CA PRO A 66 12.84 2.50 24.23
C PRO A 66 11.83 3.56 23.77
N ALA A 67 10.55 3.32 24.04
CA ALA A 67 9.47 4.21 23.60
C ALA A 67 9.62 5.62 24.19
N GLU A 68 10.10 5.74 25.42
CA GLU A 68 10.28 6.99 26.14
C GLU A 68 11.32 7.90 25.46
N GLU A 69 12.37 7.31 24.89
CA GLU A 69 13.41 8.03 24.17
C GLU A 69 12.88 8.56 22.83
N VAL A 70 12.12 7.73 22.10
CA VAL A 70 11.45 8.13 20.86
C VAL A 70 10.43 9.24 21.14
N GLU A 71 9.64 9.14 22.22
CA GLU A 71 8.71 10.19 22.61
C GLU A 71 9.39 11.51 22.95
N ALA A 72 10.49 11.46 23.71
CA ALA A 72 11.25 12.65 24.07
C ALA A 72 11.85 13.34 22.83
N TRP A 73 12.27 12.54 21.84
CA TRP A 73 12.72 13.02 20.54
C TRP A 73 11.58 13.67 19.74
N LEU A 74 10.45 12.98 19.53
CA LEU A 74 9.30 13.51 18.80
C LEU A 74 8.74 14.80 19.41
N LYS A 75 8.69 14.89 20.75
CA LYS A 75 8.24 16.10 21.48
C LYS A 75 9.17 17.30 21.30
N SER A 76 10.42 17.07 20.88
CA SER A 76 11.40 18.13 20.65
C SER A 76 11.32 18.76 19.26
N TRP A 77 10.63 18.12 18.31
CA TRP A 77 10.49 18.59 16.94
C TRP A 77 9.86 19.98 16.86
N GLY A 78 10.39 20.83 15.97
CA GLY A 78 9.88 22.18 15.75
C GLY A 78 10.20 23.16 16.89
N ARG A 79 11.13 22.80 17.79
CA ARG A 79 11.66 23.67 18.85
C ARG A 79 13.15 23.93 18.61
N SER A 80 13.67 25.01 19.19
CA SER A 80 15.09 25.37 19.08
C SER A 80 16.08 24.37 19.71
N GLY A 81 15.58 23.35 20.41
CA GLY A 81 16.36 22.30 21.07
C GLY A 81 15.95 20.89 20.61
N GLU A 82 15.72 20.73 19.31
CA GLU A 82 15.39 19.44 18.70
C GLU A 82 16.50 18.41 18.99
N LYS A 83 16.10 17.26 19.55
CA LYS A 83 17.01 16.17 19.91
C LYS A 83 17.38 15.38 18.66
N GLN A 84 18.53 14.69 18.69
CA GLN A 84 18.85 13.72 17.65
C GLN A 84 18.02 12.45 17.81
N PHE A 85 17.84 11.71 16.72
CA PHE A 85 17.20 10.41 16.75
C PHE A 85 17.94 9.50 17.74
N PRO A 86 17.24 8.76 18.63
CA PRO A 86 17.91 7.86 19.56
C PRO A 86 18.66 6.74 18.84
N ASP A 87 19.81 6.34 19.37
CA ASP A 87 20.60 5.24 18.81
C ASP A 87 19.90 3.89 19.05
N ARG A 88 20.08 2.96 18.10
CA ARG A 88 19.55 1.57 18.17
C ARG A 88 20.47 0.64 18.93
#